data_AF-A0A1S3XRK4-F1
#
_entry.id   AF-A0A1S3XRK4-F1
#
_cell.length_a   1.000
_cell.length_b   1.000
_cell.length_c   1.000
_cell.angle_alpha   90.00
_cell.angle_beta   90.00
_cell.angle_gamma   90.00
#
_symmetry.space_group_name_H-M   'P 1'
#
loop_
_entity.id
_entity.type
_entity.pdbx_description
1 polymer ?
#
loop_
_entity_poly.entity_id
_entity_poly.type
_entity_poly.pdbx_seq_one_letter_code
_entity_poly.pdbx_strand_id
1 'polypeptide(L)'
;MIGILIVLIFSSSLAYSTQLPPLPFKKLQLPLQTVGPDSNAFDLKGNGPYTSVADGRVLKYQGPNIGFIDFATTSHLRDINLILQSGDTRGRFFKYNIRTKQVTSLLSELSGPAGVALSLDGSYVLITKIIAST
;
A
#
# COMPACT_ATOMS: atom_id res chain seq x y z
N MET A 1 11.06 59.07 42.44
CA MET A 1 10.81 58.36 41.16
C MET A 1 11.43 56.98 41.28
N ILE A 2 10.62 55.93 41.39
CA ILE A 2 11.09 54.53 41.34
C ILE A 2 10.75 54.04 39.94
N GLY A 3 11.77 53.76 39.12
CA GLY A 3 11.59 53.24 37.77
C GLY A 3 11.42 51.73 37.82
N ILE A 4 10.32 51.22 37.26
CA ILE A 4 10.05 49.80 37.10
C ILE A 4 10.75 49.32 35.83
N LEU A 5 11.65 48.34 35.94
CA LEU A 5 12.28 47.68 34.81
C LEU A 5 11.41 46.50 34.36
N ILE A 6 10.87 46.57 33.14
CA ILE A 6 10.12 45.48 32.52
C ILE A 6 11.07 44.70 31.61
N VAL A 7 11.34 43.44 31.96
CA VAL A 7 12.16 42.53 31.14
C VAL A 7 11.21 41.68 30.29
N LEU A 8 11.16 41.93 28.98
CA LEU A 8 10.42 41.11 28.03
C LEU A 8 11.29 39.92 27.60
N ILE A 9 10.94 38.72 28.04
CA ILE A 9 11.61 37.48 27.61
C ILE A 9 10.94 37.02 26.32
N PHE A 10 11.59 37.26 25.18
CA PHE A 10 11.20 36.66 23.91
C PHE A 10 11.74 35.24 23.85
N SER A 11 10.91 34.26 24.22
CA SER A 11 11.19 32.85 23.98
C SER A 11 10.91 32.54 22.51
N SER A 12 11.87 32.80 21.62
CA SER A 12 11.80 32.26 20.26
C SER A 12 12.03 30.76 20.33
N SER A 13 10.97 29.98 20.15
CA SER A 13 11.11 28.53 19.93
C SER A 13 11.75 28.34 18.56
N LEU A 14 13.08 28.12 18.51
CA LEU A 14 13.70 27.60 17.30
C LEU A 14 13.20 26.18 17.09
N ALA A 15 12.22 26.02 16.20
CA ALA A 15 11.85 24.71 15.68
C ALA A 15 13.02 24.21 14.82
N TYR A 16 13.91 23.41 15.40
CA TYR A 16 14.90 22.66 14.64
C TYR A 16 14.16 21.57 13.86
N SER A 17 13.99 21.76 12.56
CA SER A 17 13.64 20.66 11.66
C SER A 17 14.88 19.77 11.57
N THR A 18 14.97 18.74 12.42
CA THR A 18 15.97 17.71 12.22
C THR A 18 15.59 16.97 10.95
N GLN A 19 16.29 17.29 9.87
CA GLN A 19 16.26 16.46 8.68
C GLN A 19 16.67 15.06 9.13
N LEU A 20 15.72 14.13 9.14
CA LEU A 20 15.96 12.75 9.54
C LEU A 20 17.20 12.27 8.78
N PRO A 21 18.20 11.66 9.46
CA PRO A 21 19.31 11.06 8.74
C PRO A 21 18.72 10.13 7.67
N PRO A 22 19.31 10.07 6.46
CA PRO A 22 18.78 9.23 5.40
C PRO A 22 18.55 7.83 5.95
N LEU A 23 17.29 7.44 6.04
CA LEU A 23 16.91 6.12 6.52
C LEU A 23 17.61 5.09 5.62
N PRO A 24 18.10 3.96 6.16
CA PRO A 24 18.72 2.93 5.36
C PRO A 24 17.74 2.49 4.26
N PHE A 25 18.02 2.91 3.02
CA PHE A 25 17.21 2.57 1.86
C PHE A 25 17.57 1.16 1.39
N LYS A 26 16.57 0.29 1.30
CA LYS A 26 16.74 -1.08 0.80
C LYS A 26 15.84 -1.29 -0.42
N LYS A 27 16.47 -1.55 -1.58
CA LYS A 27 15.76 -1.97 -2.79
C LYS A 27 15.45 -3.46 -2.72
N LEU A 28 14.19 -3.82 -2.98
CA LEU A 28 13.77 -5.22 -3.14
C LEU A 28 13.55 -5.49 -4.63
N GLN A 29 14.27 -6.47 -5.18
CA GLN A 29 14.21 -6.79 -6.60
C GLN A 29 13.13 -7.84 -6.84
N LEU A 30 12.20 -7.57 -7.78
CA LEU A 30 11.21 -8.53 -8.21
C LEU A 30 11.85 -9.65 -9.04
N PRO A 31 11.21 -10.85 -9.11
CA PRO A 31 11.66 -11.93 -9.97
C PRO A 31 11.84 -11.47 -11.43
N LEU A 32 12.73 -12.14 -12.16
CA LEU A 32 12.89 -11.85 -13.59
C LEU A 32 11.58 -12.11 -14.33
N GLN A 33 11.33 -11.34 -15.40
CA GLN A 33 10.12 -11.40 -16.23
C GLN A 33 8.81 -10.96 -15.55
N THR A 34 8.87 -10.32 -14.39
CA THR A 34 7.70 -9.59 -13.85
C THR A 34 7.60 -8.20 -14.45
N VAL A 35 6.40 -7.81 -14.87
CA VAL A 35 6.09 -6.44 -15.28
C VAL A 35 5.41 -5.73 -14.12
N GLY A 36 6.10 -4.70 -13.58
CA GLY A 36 5.60 -3.76 -12.57
C GLY A 36 5.22 -4.36 -11.21
N PRO A 37 5.48 -3.67 -10.08
CA PRO A 37 4.60 -3.79 -8.93
C PRO A 37 3.36 -2.90 -9.17
N ASP A 38 2.18 -3.50 -9.30
CA ASP A 38 0.94 -2.74 -9.53
C ASP A 38 0.39 -2.15 -8.22
N SER A 39 0.47 -2.91 -7.12
CA SER A 39 0.05 -2.48 -5.78
C SER A 39 0.90 -3.14 -4.71
N ASN A 40 1.08 -2.49 -3.57
CA ASN A 40 1.93 -2.94 -2.48
C ASN A 40 1.16 -2.94 -1.15
N ALA A 41 1.42 -3.93 -0.29
CA ALA A 41 0.83 -4.01 1.04
C ALA A 41 1.83 -4.53 2.08
N PHE A 42 1.60 -4.16 3.34
CA PHE A 42 2.36 -4.66 4.49
C PHE A 42 1.39 -5.32 5.46
N ASP A 43 1.79 -6.44 6.06
CA ASP A 43 1.03 -7.02 7.16
C ASP A 43 1.51 -6.47 8.51
N LEU A 44 0.60 -6.43 9.48
CA LEU A 44 0.84 -5.91 10.84
C LEU A 44 1.91 -6.69 11.62
N LYS A 45 2.24 -7.91 11.19
CA LYS A 45 3.24 -8.77 11.83
C LYS A 45 4.62 -8.65 11.16
N GLY A 46 4.74 -7.86 10.10
CA GLY A 46 5.98 -7.69 9.34
C GLY A 46 6.39 -8.88 8.48
N ASN A 47 5.48 -9.81 8.12
CA ASN A 47 5.86 -10.96 7.27
C ASN A 47 5.93 -10.64 5.78
N GLY A 48 5.74 -9.38 5.37
CA GLY A 48 5.86 -8.89 4.00
C GLY A 48 7.08 -7.97 3.80
N PRO A 49 7.08 -7.09 2.78
CA PRO A 49 5.97 -6.62 1.96
C PRO A 49 5.37 -7.63 0.97
N TYR A 50 4.18 -7.31 0.47
CA TYR A 50 3.47 -8.00 -0.61
C TYR A 50 3.32 -7.06 -1.80
N THR A 51 3.37 -7.56 -3.03
CA THR A 51 3.08 -6.78 -4.23
C THR A 51 2.31 -7.58 -5.26
N SER A 52 1.35 -6.98 -5.95
CA SER A 52 0.81 -7.55 -7.19
C SER A 52 1.73 -7.23 -8.36
N VAL A 53 1.71 -8.09 -9.39
CA VAL A 53 2.41 -7.90 -10.66
C VAL A 53 1.44 -8.10 -11.82
N ALA A 54 1.75 -7.55 -13.00
CA ALA A 54 0.80 -7.48 -14.12
C ALA A 54 0.30 -8.84 -14.64
N ASP A 55 1.02 -9.94 -14.36
CA ASP A 55 0.58 -11.30 -14.71
C ASP A 55 -0.51 -11.87 -13.77
N GLY A 56 -0.98 -11.06 -12.81
CA GLY A 56 -2.07 -11.40 -11.88
C GLY A 56 -1.61 -12.13 -10.62
N ARG A 57 -0.29 -12.37 -10.46
CA ARG A 57 0.26 -12.90 -9.22
C ARG A 57 0.35 -11.83 -8.14
N VAL A 58 0.23 -12.27 -6.90
CA VAL A 58 0.62 -11.55 -5.70
C VAL A 58 1.89 -12.21 -5.18
N LEU A 59 2.95 -11.43 -5.04
CA LEU A 59 4.24 -11.86 -4.52
C LEU A 59 4.39 -11.44 -3.06
N LYS A 60 5.06 -12.27 -2.26
CA LYS A 60 5.39 -11.99 -0.86
C LYS A 60 6.90 -12.01 -0.67
N TYR A 61 7.47 -10.95 -0.10
CA TYR A 61 8.88 -10.91 0.27
C TYR A 61 9.13 -11.70 1.58
N GLN A 62 10.07 -12.65 1.55
CA GLN A 62 10.43 -13.51 2.68
C GLN A 62 11.84 -13.23 3.22
N GLY A 63 12.35 -12.03 3.01
CA GLY A 63 13.69 -11.64 3.48
C GLY A 63 14.79 -11.86 2.45
N PRO A 64 16.03 -11.48 2.79
CA PRO A 64 17.13 -11.36 1.84
C PRO A 64 17.60 -12.71 1.25
N ASN A 65 17.40 -13.81 1.98
CA ASN A 65 17.86 -15.13 1.54
C ASN A 65 16.90 -15.80 0.55
N ILE A 66 15.63 -15.38 0.52
CA ILE A 66 14.57 -15.99 -0.29
C ILE A 66 14.08 -15.03 -1.38
N GLY A 67 13.96 -13.74 -1.07
CA GLY A 67 13.38 -12.78 -2.00
C GLY A 67 11.86 -12.87 -2.04
N PHE A 68 11.28 -12.67 -3.22
CA PHE A 68 9.84 -12.76 -3.46
C PHE A 68 9.44 -14.18 -3.85
N ILE A 69 8.33 -14.65 -3.28
CA ILE A 69 7.66 -15.91 -3.65
C ILE A 69 6.24 -15.65 -4.14
N ASP A 70 5.71 -16.56 -4.96
CA ASP A 70 4.29 -16.55 -5.32
C ASP A 70 3.43 -16.82 -4.07
N PHE A 71 2.47 -15.93 -3.82
CA PHE A 71 1.60 -15.99 -2.65
C PHE A 71 0.13 -16.22 -3.02
N ALA A 72 -0.38 -15.55 -4.06
CA ALA A 72 -1.75 -15.71 -4.54
C ALA A 72 -1.89 -15.29 -6.02
N THR A 73 -3.07 -15.51 -6.62
CA THR A 73 -3.46 -15.01 -7.95
C THR A 73 -4.84 -14.37 -7.86
N THR A 74 -5.03 -13.21 -8.52
CA THR A 74 -6.27 -12.42 -8.44
C THR A 74 -7.27 -12.72 -9.58
N SER A 75 -6.82 -13.11 -10.78
CA SER A 75 -7.70 -13.47 -11.90
C SER A 75 -6.95 -14.24 -12.99
N HIS A 76 -7.69 -15.03 -13.80
CA HIS A 76 -7.19 -15.62 -15.03
C HIS A 76 -7.22 -14.66 -16.23
N LEU A 77 -7.92 -13.52 -16.13
CA LEU A 77 -7.99 -12.50 -17.17
C LEU A 77 -6.77 -11.58 -17.07
N ARG A 78 -5.98 -11.56 -18.15
CA ARG A 78 -4.58 -11.07 -18.17
C ARG A 78 -4.34 -9.90 -19.13
N ASP A 79 -5.35 -9.53 -19.92
CA ASP A 79 -5.26 -8.44 -20.89
C ASP A 79 -6.16 -7.30 -20.42
N ILE A 80 -5.56 -6.12 -20.24
CA ILE A 80 -6.28 -4.92 -19.82
C ILE A 80 -7.40 -4.56 -20.79
N ASN A 81 -7.23 -4.78 -22.09
CA ASN A 81 -8.28 -4.54 -23.09
C ASN A 81 -9.43 -5.52 -22.91
N LEU A 82 -9.14 -6.79 -22.60
CA LEU A 82 -10.18 -7.77 -22.29
C LEU A 82 -10.89 -7.43 -20.98
N ILE A 83 -10.18 -6.97 -19.94
CA ILE A 83 -10.79 -6.54 -18.69
C ILE A 83 -11.75 -5.37 -18.95
N LEU A 84 -11.30 -4.36 -19.71
CA LEU A 84 -12.09 -3.20 -20.07
C LEU A 84 -13.31 -3.54 -20.94
N GLN A 85 -13.16 -4.45 -21.91
CA GLN A 85 -14.25 -4.87 -22.80
C GLN A 85 -15.21 -5.88 -22.16
N SER A 86 -14.72 -6.68 -21.20
CA SER A 86 -15.52 -7.74 -20.57
C SER A 86 -16.66 -7.22 -19.70
N GLY A 87 -16.57 -5.98 -19.23
CA GLY A 87 -17.49 -5.46 -18.21
C GLY A 87 -17.42 -6.24 -16.89
N ASP A 88 -16.34 -6.97 -16.61
CA ASP A 88 -16.23 -7.82 -15.43
C ASP A 88 -16.17 -6.98 -14.15
N THR A 89 -17.28 -6.97 -13.40
CA THR A 89 -17.40 -6.32 -12.09
C THR A 89 -17.30 -7.32 -10.94
N ARG A 90 -16.95 -8.58 -11.17
CA ARG A 90 -16.93 -9.61 -10.09
C ARG A 90 -15.80 -9.39 -9.06
N GLY A 91 -14.95 -8.40 -9.25
CA GLY A 91 -13.91 -8.03 -8.29
C GLY A 91 -14.51 -7.61 -6.94
N ARG A 92 -13.86 -8.05 -5.87
CA ARG A 92 -14.26 -7.77 -4.48
C ARG A 92 -13.05 -7.35 -3.67
N PHE A 93 -13.25 -6.38 -2.79
CA PHE A 93 -12.25 -6.00 -1.79
C PHE A 93 -12.55 -6.73 -0.49
N PHE A 94 -11.55 -7.41 0.06
CA PHE A 94 -11.69 -8.21 1.27
C PHE A 94 -10.81 -7.67 2.40
N LYS A 95 -11.33 -7.80 3.63
CA LYS A 95 -10.55 -7.71 4.86
C LYS A 95 -10.27 -9.11 5.37
N TYR A 96 -9.01 -9.39 5.68
CA TYR A 96 -8.61 -10.63 6.33
C TYR A 96 -8.24 -10.38 7.80
N ASN A 97 -8.93 -11.06 8.72
CA ASN A 97 -8.57 -11.05 10.13
C ASN A 97 -7.55 -12.16 10.40
N ILE A 98 -6.30 -11.77 10.66
CA ILE A 98 -5.21 -12.73 10.87
C ILE A 98 -5.33 -13.57 12.15
N ARG A 99 -6.06 -13.06 13.17
CA ARG A 99 -6.25 -13.75 14.45
C ARG A 99 -7.32 -14.82 14.33
N THR A 100 -8.47 -14.47 13.75
CA THR A 100 -9.61 -15.39 13.58
C THR A 100 -9.55 -16.20 12.28
N LYS A 101 -8.62 -15.87 11.38
CA LYS A 101 -8.50 -16.44 10.03
C LYS A 101 -9.72 -16.21 9.14
N GLN A 102 -10.58 -15.27 9.49
CA GLN A 102 -11.80 -14.96 8.75
C GLN A 102 -11.56 -13.93 7.64
N VAL A 103 -12.27 -14.10 6.52
CA VAL A 103 -12.29 -13.17 5.39
C VAL A 103 -13.67 -12.51 5.35
N THR A 104 -13.71 -11.18 5.27
CA THR A 104 -14.95 -10.39 5.15
C THR A 104 -14.92 -9.59 3.86
N SER A 105 -15.97 -9.67 3.05
CA SER A 105 -16.13 -8.81 1.88
C SER A 105 -16.50 -7.40 2.34
N LEU A 106 -15.72 -6.40 1.93
CA LEU A 106 -15.95 -5.00 2.25
C LEU A 106 -16.58 -4.23 1.09
N LEU A 107 -16.18 -4.54 -0.14
CA LEU A 107 -16.76 -3.94 -1.35
C LEU A 107 -16.89 -5.00 -2.45
N SER A 108 -17.90 -4.85 -3.28
CA SER A 108 -18.15 -5.62 -4.48
C SER A 108 -18.18 -4.72 -5.71
N GLU A 109 -18.34 -5.31 -6.89
CA GLU A 109 -18.51 -4.56 -8.14
C GLU A 109 -17.27 -3.76 -8.57
N LEU A 110 -16.08 -4.26 -8.24
CA LEU A 110 -14.82 -3.67 -8.65
C LEU A 110 -14.41 -4.22 -10.02
N SER A 111 -14.46 -3.35 -11.04
CA SER A 111 -13.86 -3.60 -12.34
C SER A 111 -12.36 -3.37 -12.28
N GLY A 112 -11.56 -4.37 -12.71
CA GLY A 112 -10.10 -4.30 -12.77
C GLY A 112 -9.46 -3.65 -11.53
N PRO A 113 -9.58 -4.24 -10.32
CA PRO A 113 -9.00 -3.65 -9.11
C PRO A 113 -7.49 -3.43 -9.29
N ALA A 114 -7.06 -2.16 -9.25
CA ALA A 114 -5.69 -1.76 -9.58
C ALA A 114 -4.81 -1.63 -8.33
N GLY A 115 -5.35 -1.11 -7.23
CA GLY A 115 -4.57 -0.92 -6.02
C GLY A 115 -5.36 -0.56 -4.78
N VAL A 116 -4.73 -0.78 -3.63
CA VAL A 116 -5.25 -0.44 -2.31
C VAL A 116 -4.18 0.24 -1.47
N ALA A 117 -4.56 1.24 -0.67
CA ALA A 117 -3.71 1.84 0.34
C ALA A 117 -4.50 2.03 1.65
N LEU A 118 -3.86 1.73 2.79
CA LEU A 118 -4.44 1.94 4.12
C LEU A 118 -3.79 3.17 4.76
N SER A 119 -4.59 4.03 5.37
CA SER A 119 -4.11 5.12 6.24
C SER A 119 -3.29 4.58 7.41
N LEU A 120 -2.32 5.36 7.90
CA LEU A 120 -1.42 4.94 8.97
C LEU A 120 -2.16 4.58 10.26
N ASP A 121 -3.24 5.31 10.58
CA ASP A 121 -4.10 5.06 11.75
C ASP A 121 -5.21 4.03 11.48
N GLY A 122 -5.31 3.52 10.24
CA GLY A 122 -6.30 2.53 9.82
C GLY A 122 -7.73 3.06 9.69
N SER A 123 -7.94 4.37 9.72
CA SER A 123 -9.26 5.01 9.63
C SER A 123 -9.90 4.92 8.24
N TYR A 124 -9.08 4.99 7.18
CA TYR A 124 -9.51 4.93 5.79
C TYR A 124 -8.69 3.96 4.94
N VAL A 125 -9.34 3.41 3.91
CA VAL A 125 -8.74 2.64 2.83
C VAL A 125 -9.04 3.35 1.50
N LEU A 126 -8.01 3.67 0.71
CA LEU A 126 -8.15 4.11 -0.67
C LEU A 126 -8.11 2.89 -1.59
N ILE A 127 -9.04 2.81 -2.54
CA ILE A 127 -9.13 1.71 -3.50
C ILE A 127 -9.26 2.31 -4.89
N THR A 128 -8.41 1.87 -5.82
CA THR A 128 -8.49 2.26 -7.22
C THR A 128 -9.06 1.12 -8.04
N LYS A 129 -9.98 1.46 -8.95
CA LYS A 129 -10.57 0.53 -9.92
C LYS A 129 -10.32 1.04 -11.33
N ILE A 130 -10.22 0.12 -12.27
CA ILE A 130 -10.09 0.45 -13.69
C ILE A 130 -11.49 0.42 -14.30
N ILE A 131 -11.88 1.53 -14.92
CA ILE A 131 -13.14 1.67 -15.64
C ILE A 131 -12.85 1.90 -17.12
N ALA A 132 -13.66 1.33 -18.00
CA ALA A 132 -13.62 1.67 -19.41
C ALA A 132 -14.11 3.11 -19.60
N SER A 133 -13.39 3.90 -20.40
CA SER A 133 -13.89 5.19 -20.86
C SER A 133 -14.91 4.92 -21.95
N THR A 134 -16.18 5.19 -21.66
CA THR A 134 -17.26 5.27 -22.66
C THR A 134 -17.17 6.56 -23.44
#